data_AF-W2GVJ3-F1
#
_entry.id   AF-W2GVJ3-F1
#
_cell.length_a   1.000
_cell.length_b   1.000
_cell.length_c   1.000
_cell.angle_alpha   90.00
_cell.angle_beta   90.00
_cell.angle_gamma   90.00
#
_symmetry.space_group_name_H-M   'P 1'
#
loop_
_entity.id
_entity.type
_entity.pdbx_description
1 polymer ?
#
loop_
_entity_poly.entity_id
_entity_poly.type
_entity_poly.pdbx_seq_one_letter_code
_entity_poly.pdbx_strand_id
1 'polypeptide(L)'
;MLVCLERDVISLYECGTHVTSARPPQPSALTPAQKEFANQMTSAGLKPARIRILMLAHFNLRPSELPPLQKVQNVVCYYRRTKLGGSDTTSSMVAAVRGRAFNGEEDEAFSFGWDVDRDGAFVVGNGSDEKPFLVGLRRKLCCDKLTETPVPSFSTWMLPTRRIKLVIL
;
A
#
# COMPACT_ATOMS: atom_id res chain seq x y z
N MET A 1 -11.44 -40.18 -20.30
CA MET A 1 -12.20 -41.21 -21.03
C MET A 1 -11.41 -41.56 -22.27
N LEU A 2 -10.79 -42.73 -22.29
CA LEU A 2 -10.08 -43.26 -23.45
C LEU A 2 -10.97 -44.36 -24.05
N VAL A 3 -11.23 -44.25 -25.36
CA VAL A 3 -12.03 -45.21 -26.13
C VAL A 3 -11.09 -45.94 -27.08
N CYS A 4 -11.07 -47.26 -27.02
CA CYS A 4 -10.33 -48.10 -27.95
C CYS A 4 -11.25 -48.46 -29.13
N LEU A 5 -10.98 -47.89 -30.30
CA LEU A 5 -11.85 -48.01 -31.48
C LEU A 5 -11.84 -49.40 -32.15
N GLU A 6 -10.90 -50.29 -31.80
CA GLU A 6 -10.86 -51.65 -32.36
C GLU A 6 -11.76 -52.64 -31.62
N ARG A 7 -12.07 -52.38 -30.35
CA ARG A 7 -12.81 -53.33 -29.49
C ARG A 7 -14.11 -52.75 -28.93
N ASP A 8 -14.40 -51.50 -29.25
CA ASP A 8 -15.55 -50.73 -28.76
C ASP A 8 -15.72 -50.80 -27.23
N VAL A 9 -14.60 -50.79 -26.49
CA VAL A 9 -14.59 -50.79 -25.02
C VAL A 9 -14.21 -49.41 -24.50
N ILE A 10 -15.06 -48.86 -23.63
CA ILE A 10 -14.85 -47.57 -22.97
C ILE A 10 -14.24 -47.84 -21.59
N SER A 11 -13.09 -47.25 -21.29
CA SER A 11 -12.57 -47.23 -19.92
C SER A 11 -13.12 -46.02 -19.16
N LEU A 12 -13.96 -46.28 -18.16
CA LEU A 12 -14.36 -45.32 -17.14
C LEU A 12 -13.40 -45.45 -15.97
N TYR A 13 -12.45 -44.52 -15.85
CA TYR A 13 -11.70 -44.34 -14.61
C TYR A 13 -12.55 -43.49 -13.67
N GLU A 14 -13.04 -44.10 -12.60
CA GLU A 14 -13.66 -43.39 -11.49
C GLU A 14 -12.54 -42.68 -10.73
N CYS A 15 -12.41 -41.36 -10.92
CA CYS A 15 -11.52 -40.55 -10.10
C CYS A 15 -12.02 -40.65 -8.66
N GLY A 16 -11.17 -41.16 -7.76
CA GLY A 16 -11.50 -41.40 -6.37
C GLY A 16 -12.23 -40.22 -5.74
N THR A 17 -13.26 -40.54 -4.98
CA THR A 17 -14.05 -39.59 -4.20
C THR A 17 -13.12 -38.61 -3.48
N HIS A 18 -13.17 -37.33 -3.85
CA HIS A 18 -12.50 -36.26 -3.13
C HIS A 18 -13.16 -36.10 -1.76
N VAL A 19 -12.80 -36.97 -0.81
CA VAL A 19 -13.18 -36.81 0.61
C VAL A 19 -12.29 -35.72 1.18
N THR A 20 -12.66 -34.47 0.92
CA THR A 20 -12.05 -33.34 1.61
C THR A 20 -12.62 -33.33 3.01
N SER A 21 -11.82 -33.69 4.02
CA SER A 21 -12.22 -33.60 5.43
C SER A 21 -12.80 -32.21 5.69
N ALA A 22 -14.01 -32.15 6.26
CA ALA A 22 -14.67 -30.90 6.59
C ALA A 22 -13.73 -30.09 7.49
N ARG A 23 -13.31 -28.91 7.02
CA ARG A 23 -12.43 -28.05 7.81
C ARG A 23 -13.12 -27.76 9.15
N PRO A 24 -12.41 -27.86 10.29
CA PRO A 24 -12.98 -27.50 11.57
C PRO A 24 -13.51 -26.06 11.52
N PRO A 25 -14.57 -25.73 12.29
CA PRO A 25 -15.13 -24.39 12.32
C PRO A 25 -14.01 -23.38 12.53
N GLN A 26 -13.83 -22.50 11.55
CA GLN A 26 -12.81 -21.45 11.64
C GLN A 26 -13.15 -20.54 12.81
N PRO A 27 -12.14 -20.00 13.54
CA PRO A 27 -12.37 -19.10 14.65
C PRO A 27 -13.32 -17.98 14.23
N SER A 28 -14.33 -17.75 15.08
CA SER A 28 -15.55 -16.99 14.78
C SER A 28 -15.21 -15.73 13.97
N ALA A 29 -15.77 -15.65 12.77
CA ALA A 29 -15.73 -14.43 12.00
C ALA A 29 -16.38 -13.31 12.82
N LEU A 30 -15.83 -12.09 12.75
CA LEU A 30 -16.51 -10.91 13.29
C LEU A 30 -17.96 -10.90 12.82
N THR A 31 -18.89 -10.68 13.75
CA THR A 31 -20.31 -10.63 13.42
C THR A 31 -20.59 -9.47 12.46
N PRO A 32 -21.69 -9.50 11.69
CA PRO A 32 -22.06 -8.37 10.83
C PRO A 32 -22.11 -7.03 11.58
N ALA A 33 -22.68 -7.03 12.78
CA ALA A 33 -22.73 -5.84 13.64
C ALA A 33 -21.34 -5.34 14.06
N GLN A 34 -20.42 -6.24 14.42
CA GLN A 34 -19.05 -5.86 14.76
C GLN A 34 -18.29 -5.28 13.56
N LYS A 35 -18.53 -5.80 12.34
CA LYS A 35 -17.95 -5.25 11.11
C LYS A 35 -18.48 -3.85 10.83
N GLU A 36 -19.80 -3.65 10.96
CA GLU A 36 -20.42 -2.35 10.74
C GLU A 36 -19.90 -1.31 11.74
N PHE A 37 -19.82 -1.67 13.02
CA PHE A 37 -19.19 -0.82 14.02
C PHE A 37 -17.73 -0.50 13.66
N ALA A 38 -16.94 -1.49 13.27
CA ALA A 38 -15.56 -1.26 12.86
C ALA A 38 -15.45 -0.32 11.66
N ASN A 39 -16.35 -0.44 10.68
CA ASN A 39 -16.41 0.44 9.51
C ASN A 39 -16.72 1.89 9.93
N GLN A 40 -17.75 2.10 10.74
CA GLN A 40 -18.13 3.43 11.25
C GLN A 40 -16.98 4.10 12.00
N MET A 41 -16.32 3.37 12.90
CA MET A 41 -15.19 3.88 13.66
C MET A 41 -13.96 4.12 12.78
N THR A 42 -13.81 3.37 11.68
CA THR A 42 -12.78 3.62 10.68
C THR A 42 -13.06 4.91 9.91
N SER A 43 -14.31 5.18 9.54
CA SER A 43 -14.71 6.45 8.92
C SER A 43 -14.45 7.64 9.84
N ALA A 44 -14.57 7.45 11.15
CA ALA A 44 -14.18 8.42 12.18
C ALA A 44 -12.65 8.53 12.41
N GLY A 45 -11.83 7.82 11.63
CA GLY A 45 -10.36 7.92 11.69
C GLY A 45 -9.70 7.13 12.83
N LEU A 46 -10.42 6.25 13.50
CA LEU A 46 -9.87 5.51 14.65
C LEU A 46 -8.95 4.35 14.22
N LYS A 47 -7.89 4.13 15.00
CA LYS A 47 -6.93 3.04 14.76
C LYS A 47 -7.55 1.67 15.12
N PRO A 48 -7.21 0.57 14.42
CA PRO A 48 -7.76 -0.76 14.67
C PRO A 48 -7.67 -1.23 16.13
N ALA A 49 -6.56 -0.92 16.82
CA ALA A 49 -6.40 -1.28 18.23
C ALA A 49 -7.40 -0.54 19.13
N ARG A 50 -7.69 0.73 18.84
CA ARG A 50 -8.68 1.52 19.58
C ARG A 50 -10.10 1.04 19.29
N ILE A 51 -10.41 0.74 18.02
CA ILE A 51 -11.68 0.14 17.62
C ILE A 51 -11.94 -1.16 18.39
N ARG A 52 -10.93 -2.04 18.46
CA ARG A 52 -11.01 -3.30 19.22
C ARG A 52 -11.32 -3.05 20.69
N ILE A 53 -10.69 -2.07 21.34
CA ILE A 53 -10.98 -1.75 22.75
C ILE A 53 -12.40 -1.23 22.91
N LEU A 54 -12.87 -0.35 22.01
CA LEU A 54 -14.22 0.22 22.07
C LEU A 54 -15.32 -0.83 21.86
N MET A 55 -15.02 -1.95 21.18
CA MET A 55 -15.95 -3.08 21.08
C MET A 55 -16.31 -3.67 22.45
N LEU A 56 -15.44 -3.58 23.46
CA LEU A 56 -15.77 -4.03 24.83
C LEU A 56 -17.00 -3.31 25.35
N ALA A 57 -16.97 -1.99 25.32
CA ALA A 57 -18.05 -1.15 25.82
C ALA A 57 -19.28 -1.21 24.91
N HIS A 58 -19.08 -1.18 23.59
CA HIS A 58 -20.18 -1.11 22.64
C HIS A 58 -21.03 -2.40 22.57
N PHE A 59 -20.38 -3.57 22.70
CA PHE A 59 -21.05 -4.87 22.63
C PHE A 59 -21.16 -5.57 24.00
N ASN A 60 -20.80 -4.89 25.09
CA ASN A 60 -20.74 -5.46 26.45
C ASN A 60 -19.95 -6.79 26.51
N LEU A 61 -18.80 -6.84 25.81
CA LEU A 61 -17.98 -8.04 25.73
C LEU A 61 -17.02 -8.14 26.92
N ARG A 62 -16.72 -9.37 27.33
CA ARG A 62 -15.58 -9.66 28.21
C ARG A 62 -14.26 -9.58 27.42
N PRO A 63 -13.12 -9.32 28.07
CA PRO A 63 -11.82 -9.31 27.41
C PRO A 63 -11.48 -10.61 26.66
N SER A 64 -11.96 -11.76 27.15
CA SER A 64 -11.82 -13.08 26.52
C SER A 64 -12.65 -13.25 25.25
N GLU A 65 -13.70 -12.45 25.07
CA GLU A 65 -14.62 -12.50 23.93
C GLU A 65 -14.22 -11.49 22.84
N LEU A 66 -13.15 -10.71 23.06
CA LEU A 66 -12.68 -9.77 22.07
C LEU A 66 -12.14 -10.48 20.83
N PRO A 67 -12.51 -10.00 19.62
CA PRO A 67 -11.90 -10.51 18.41
C PRO A 67 -10.38 -10.26 18.43
N PRO A 68 -9.57 -11.17 17.86
CA PRO A 68 -8.15 -10.94 17.67
C PRO A 68 -7.90 -9.65 16.90
N LEU A 69 -6.84 -8.91 17.28
CA LEU A 69 -6.51 -7.63 16.64
C LEU A 69 -6.35 -7.77 15.12
N GLN A 70 -5.75 -8.86 14.66
CA GLN A 70 -5.57 -9.15 13.24
C GLN A 70 -6.90 -9.20 12.47
N LYS A 71 -7.97 -9.70 13.09
CA LYS A 71 -9.29 -9.77 12.44
C LYS A 71 -9.90 -8.38 12.26
N VAL A 72 -9.77 -7.52 13.29
CA VAL A 72 -10.21 -6.12 13.22
C VAL A 72 -9.38 -5.38 12.17
N GLN A 73 -8.05 -5.56 12.15
CA GLN A 73 -7.17 -4.97 11.14
C GLN A 73 -7.58 -5.37 9.72
N ASN A 74 -7.89 -6.64 9.47
CA ASN A 74 -8.30 -7.09 8.14
C ASN A 74 -9.57 -6.39 7.65
N VAL A 75 -10.58 -6.25 8.51
CA VAL A 75 -11.83 -5.53 8.20
C VAL A 75 -11.56 -4.06 7.94
N VAL A 76 -10.85 -3.39 8.85
CA VAL A 76 -10.51 -1.96 8.74
C VAL A 76 -9.70 -1.68 7.47
N CYS A 77 -8.68 -2.49 7.19
CA CYS A 77 -7.84 -2.34 6.01
C CYS A 77 -8.63 -2.60 4.73
N TYR A 78 -9.53 -3.58 4.70
CA TYR A 78 -10.41 -3.82 3.56
C TYR A 78 -11.36 -2.65 3.33
N TYR A 79 -12.03 -2.18 4.38
CA TYR A 79 -12.96 -1.06 4.31
C TYR A 79 -12.25 0.22 3.85
N ARG A 80 -11.09 0.54 4.43
CA ARG A 80 -10.31 1.72 4.02
C ARG A 80 -9.93 1.66 2.54
N ARG A 81 -9.47 0.49 2.06
CA ARG A 81 -9.10 0.30 0.65
C ARG A 81 -10.28 0.42 -0.30
N THR A 82 -11.44 -0.12 0.06
CA THR A 82 -12.58 -0.27 -0.85
C THR A 82 -13.64 0.82 -0.73
N LYS A 83 -13.71 1.52 0.41
CA LYS A 83 -14.79 2.48 0.73
C LYS A 83 -14.29 3.86 1.09
N LEU A 84 -13.08 3.99 1.66
CA LEU A 84 -12.48 5.29 2.01
C LEU A 84 -11.38 5.70 1.03
N GLY A 85 -11.43 5.19 -0.20
CA GLY A 85 -10.49 5.58 -1.26
C GLY A 85 -9.05 5.30 -0.86
N GLY A 86 -8.68 4.07 -0.47
CA GLY A 86 -7.33 3.74 0.01
C GLY A 86 -6.17 3.90 -0.98
N SER A 87 -6.38 4.67 -2.07
CA SER A 87 -5.42 5.17 -3.04
C SER A 87 -5.40 6.71 -3.13
N ASP A 88 -6.37 7.42 -2.54
CA ASP A 88 -6.50 8.88 -2.61
C ASP A 88 -5.37 9.59 -1.85
N THR A 89 -4.76 8.91 -0.87
CA THR A 89 -3.52 9.40 -0.25
C THR A 89 -2.36 9.43 -1.23
N THR A 90 -2.23 8.44 -2.11
CA THR A 90 -1.10 8.38 -3.04
C THR A 90 -1.27 9.39 -4.16
N SER A 91 -2.48 9.54 -4.72
CA SER A 91 -2.74 10.57 -5.74
C SER A 91 -2.64 11.98 -5.18
N SER A 92 -3.15 12.24 -3.97
CA SER A 92 -2.99 13.55 -3.30
C SER A 92 -1.54 13.84 -2.91
N MET A 93 -0.77 12.85 -2.46
CA MET A 93 0.66 13.00 -2.21
C MET A 93 1.43 13.25 -3.51
N VAL A 94 1.12 12.53 -4.59
CA VAL A 94 1.70 12.76 -5.92
C VAL A 94 1.38 14.18 -6.39
N ALA A 95 0.14 14.64 -6.22
CA ALA A 95 -0.25 16.00 -6.56
C ALA A 95 0.46 17.05 -5.71
N ALA A 96 0.59 16.85 -4.39
CA ALA A 96 1.29 17.75 -3.49
C ALA A 96 2.80 17.83 -3.80
N VAL A 97 3.41 16.69 -4.14
CA VAL A 97 4.80 16.61 -4.58
C VAL A 97 4.97 17.34 -5.92
N ARG A 98 4.15 17.02 -6.93
CA ARG A 98 4.20 17.71 -8.24
C ARG A 98 3.91 19.21 -8.15
N GLY A 99 3.03 19.63 -7.25
CA GLY A 99 2.72 21.03 -7.01
C GLY A 99 3.89 21.84 -6.45
N ARG A 100 4.94 21.16 -5.95
CA ARG A 100 6.20 21.78 -5.53
C ARG A 100 7.34 21.42 -6.47
N ALA A 101 7.06 21.12 -7.74
CA ALA A 101 8.11 20.83 -8.70
C ALA A 101 9.03 22.04 -8.88
N PHE A 102 10.33 21.80 -8.92
CA PHE A 102 11.31 22.85 -9.21
C PHE A 102 10.99 23.54 -10.54
N ASN A 103 10.73 24.84 -10.50
CA ASN A 103 10.49 25.69 -11.67
C ASN A 103 11.53 26.82 -11.83
N GLY A 104 12.51 26.92 -10.91
CA GLY A 104 13.56 27.94 -10.91
C GLY A 104 13.24 29.20 -10.10
N GLU A 105 12.00 29.40 -9.66
CA GLU A 105 11.55 30.62 -8.93
C GLU A 105 11.21 30.34 -7.45
N GLU A 106 11.55 29.15 -6.96
CA GLU A 106 11.14 28.65 -5.65
C GLU A 106 11.86 29.33 -4.48
N ASP A 107 11.18 30.11 -3.63
CA ASP A 107 11.75 30.65 -2.39
C ASP A 107 11.66 29.67 -1.20
N GLU A 108 10.85 28.60 -1.33
CA GLU A 108 10.62 27.58 -0.30
C GLU A 108 11.24 26.21 -0.67
N ALA A 109 10.81 25.17 0.06
CA ALA A 109 11.21 23.80 -0.21
C ALA A 109 10.51 23.27 -1.47
N PHE A 110 11.31 22.89 -2.46
CA PHE A 110 10.87 22.34 -3.72
C PHE A 110 11.26 20.86 -3.86
N SER A 111 10.65 20.20 -4.83
CA SER A 111 10.84 18.80 -5.16
C SER A 111 11.36 18.62 -6.57
N PHE A 112 12.11 17.53 -6.78
CA PHE A 112 12.60 17.13 -8.10
C PHE A 112 12.68 15.61 -8.19
N GLY A 113 12.53 15.08 -9.40
CA GLY A 113 12.58 13.65 -9.69
C GLY A 113 13.64 13.32 -10.73
N TRP A 114 13.91 12.03 -10.89
CA TRP A 114 14.94 11.51 -11.81
C TRP A 114 14.46 11.45 -13.25
N ASP A 115 13.22 11.00 -13.47
CA ASP A 115 12.63 10.79 -14.77
C ASP A 115 11.50 11.79 -15.01
N VAL A 116 11.24 12.16 -16.26
CA VAL A 116 10.19 13.12 -16.65
C VAL A 116 9.24 12.46 -17.64
N ASP A 117 7.94 12.70 -17.48
CA ASP A 117 6.94 12.25 -18.42
C ASP A 117 6.95 13.12 -19.70
N ARG A 118 6.10 12.77 -20.66
CA ARG A 118 6.02 13.46 -21.95
C ARG A 118 5.61 14.94 -21.82
N ASP A 119 4.99 15.30 -20.70
CA ASP A 119 4.54 16.65 -20.40
C ASP A 119 5.60 17.45 -19.60
N GLY A 120 6.77 16.86 -19.37
CA GLY A 120 7.88 17.47 -18.64
C GLY A 120 7.73 17.43 -17.12
N ALA A 121 6.69 16.78 -16.59
CA ALA A 121 6.52 16.61 -15.14
C ALA A 121 7.34 15.41 -14.67
N PHE A 122 8.01 15.53 -13.51
CA PHE A 122 8.77 14.39 -13.00
C PHE A 122 7.85 13.22 -12.61
N VAL A 123 8.33 12.01 -12.92
CA VAL A 123 7.63 10.76 -12.69
C VAL A 123 7.74 10.39 -11.21
N VAL A 124 6.60 10.29 -10.55
CA VAL A 124 6.50 9.82 -9.17
C VAL A 124 6.13 8.34 -9.19
N GLY A 125 7.06 7.46 -8.81
CA GLY A 125 6.82 6.03 -8.73
C GLY A 125 5.75 5.68 -7.70
N ASN A 126 5.22 4.45 -7.74
CA ASN A 126 4.20 3.99 -6.79
C ASN A 126 4.82 3.30 -5.55
N GLY A 127 6.14 3.26 -5.46
CA GLY A 127 6.86 2.61 -4.36
C GLY A 127 7.05 1.10 -4.54
N SER A 128 6.66 0.53 -5.68
CA SER A 128 7.00 -0.85 -6.04
C SER A 128 8.48 -0.96 -6.42
N ASP A 129 9.01 -2.18 -6.44
CA ASP A 129 10.39 -2.39 -6.89
C ASP A 129 10.54 -2.09 -8.39
N GLU A 130 9.50 -2.22 -9.21
CA GLU A 130 9.52 -1.85 -10.63
C GLU A 130 9.42 -0.33 -10.84
N LYS A 131 8.67 0.37 -9.99
CA LYS A 131 8.43 1.82 -10.05
C LYS A 131 8.69 2.48 -8.69
N PRO A 132 9.96 2.56 -8.26
CA PRO A 132 10.30 3.10 -6.95
C PRO A 132 9.90 4.58 -6.82
N PHE A 133 9.38 4.97 -5.66
CA PHE A 133 9.06 6.37 -5.35
C PHE A 133 10.36 7.12 -5.01
N LEU A 134 10.88 7.88 -5.97
CA LEU A 134 12.13 8.63 -5.82
C LEU A 134 11.86 10.13 -6.03
N VAL A 135 11.85 10.87 -4.92
CA VAL A 135 11.63 12.32 -4.92
C VAL A 135 12.68 12.94 -4.00
N GLY A 136 13.44 13.89 -4.52
CA GLY A 136 14.32 14.74 -3.73
C GLY A 136 13.57 15.97 -3.24
N LEU A 137 13.81 16.38 -1.99
CA LEU A 137 13.33 17.65 -1.42
C LEU A 137 14.53 18.54 -1.11
N ARG A 138 14.48 19.81 -1.54
CA ARG A 138 15.55 20.80 -1.35
C ARG A 138 14.96 22.17 -1.01
N ARG A 139 15.74 23.03 -0.36
CA ARG A 139 15.41 24.45 -0.11
C ARG A 139 16.43 25.33 -0.84
N LYS A 140 16.00 26.48 -1.38
CA LYS A 140 16.84 27.41 -2.14
C LYS A 140 18.10 27.89 -1.42
N LEU A 141 18.02 28.14 -0.11
CA LEU A 141 19.18 28.53 0.72
C LEU A 141 20.36 27.53 0.66
N CYS A 142 20.09 26.26 0.33
CA CYS A 142 21.13 25.24 0.17
C CYS A 142 21.82 25.31 -1.21
N CYS A 143 21.17 25.91 -2.21
CA CYS A 143 21.73 26.15 -3.54
C CYS A 143 22.65 27.37 -3.56
N ASP A 144 22.29 28.44 -2.86
CA ASP A 144 23.10 29.69 -2.82
C ASP A 144 24.49 29.45 -2.18
N LYS A 145 24.55 28.52 -1.21
CA LYS A 145 25.80 28.02 -0.59
C LYS A 145 26.73 27.28 -1.56
N LEU A 146 26.25 26.86 -2.73
CA LEU A 146 27.04 26.13 -3.75
C LEU A 146 27.65 27.07 -4.81
N THR A 147 27.14 28.29 -4.93
CA THR A 147 27.61 29.30 -5.89
C THR A 147 28.79 30.13 -5.40
N GLU A 148 29.11 30.10 -4.09
CA GLU A 148 30.19 30.92 -3.50
C GLU A 148 31.59 30.27 -3.53
N THR A 149 31.71 29.01 -3.98
CA THR A 149 33.01 28.35 -4.13
C THR A 149 33.19 27.84 -5.56
N PRO A 150 34.20 28.30 -6.32
CA PRO A 150 34.59 27.61 -7.55
C PRO A 150 35.31 26.34 -7.12
N VAL A 151 34.54 25.26 -6.92
CA VAL A 151 35.10 23.91 -6.83
C VAL A 151 35.28 23.39 -8.25
N PRO A 152 36.53 23.29 -8.78
CA PRO A 152 36.75 22.48 -9.96
C PRO A 152 36.53 21.04 -9.52
N SER A 153 35.61 20.33 -10.18
CA SER A 153 35.15 18.98 -9.85
C SER A 153 34.17 18.86 -8.67
N PHE A 154 32.91 19.20 -8.93
CA PHE A 154 31.85 18.32 -8.44
C PHE A 154 30.87 18.05 -9.59
N SER A 155 31.39 17.29 -10.56
CA SER A 155 30.55 16.45 -11.39
C SER A 155 29.65 15.66 -10.46
N THR A 156 28.34 15.87 -10.59
CA THR A 156 27.30 15.03 -10.02
C THR A 156 27.59 13.59 -10.45
N TRP A 157 28.36 12.86 -9.64
CA TRP A 157 28.51 11.42 -9.76
C TRP A 157 27.21 10.80 -9.22
N MET A 158 26.14 10.92 -10.00
CA MET A 158 25.14 9.87 -10.06
C MET A 158 25.79 8.74 -10.85
N LEU A 159 26.61 7.94 -10.15
CA LEU A 159 27.10 6.68 -10.71
C LEU A 159 25.87 5.85 -11.13
N PRO A 160 25.85 5.23 -12.34
CA PRO A 160 24.66 4.57 -12.90
C PRO A 160 24.25 3.26 -12.19
N THR A 161 24.72 2.98 -10.98
CA THR A 161 24.71 1.64 -10.40
C THR A 161 24.46 1.69 -8.91
N ARG A 162 23.21 1.88 -8.51
CA ARG A 162 22.49 1.10 -7.46
C ARG A 162 21.22 1.83 -7.03
N ARG A 163 20.13 1.07 -6.89
CA ARG A 163 18.90 1.52 -6.21
C ARG A 163 19.22 1.85 -4.77
N ILE A 164 19.33 3.12 -4.43
CA ILE A 164 19.39 3.55 -3.03
C ILE A 164 17.94 3.80 -2.60
N LYS A 165 17.42 2.90 -1.76
CA LYS A 165 16.14 3.13 -1.06
C LYS A 165 16.37 4.29 -0.10
N LEU A 166 15.76 5.44 -0.38
CA LEU A 166 15.72 6.55 0.56
C LEU A 166 14.72 6.19 1.67
N VAL A 167 15.24 5.70 2.80
CA VAL A 167 14.46 5.54 4.02
C VAL A 167 14.36 6.92 4.66
N ILE A 168 13.17 7.51 4.61
CA ILE A 168 12.85 8.69 5.40
C ILE A 168 12.46 8.17 6.79
N LEU A 169 13.27 8.48 7.81
CA LEU A 169 12.94 8.26 9.23
C LEU A 169 11.85 9.22 9.68
#